data_AF-A0A2N1UZA0-F1
#
_entry.id   AF-A0A2N1UZA0-F1
#
_cell.length_a   1.000
_cell.length_b   1.000
_cell.length_c   1.000
_cell.angle_alpha   90.00
_cell.angle_beta   90.00
_cell.angle_gamma   90.00
#
_symmetry.space_group_name_H-M   'P 1'
#
loop_
_entity.id
_entity.type
_entity.pdbx_description
1 polymer ?
#
loop_
_entity_poly.entity_id
_entity_poly.type
_entity_poly.pdbx_seq_one_letter_code
_entity_poly.pdbx_strand_id
1 'polypeptide(L)'
;QFTKDGNQKMLRKLEKYTINEINTPSYKAFRDEPMHKLGIGTTRDMKSVISGIFWPVMLCNEYSMREKINVWRGKLFTTKTANLWSELVVTDLTNKIQKINTPVYFLHGIYDYTTSYTLAKDYFTKLQAPLKGFYTFEQSAHSPLFEEPEKMKQIIQEDILAGAYNHADIQ
;
A
#
# COMPACT_ATOMS: atom_id res chain seq x y z
N GLN A 1 9.27 13.54 -11.52
CA GLN A 1 7.92 14.08 -11.78
C GLN A 1 7.82 15.56 -11.43
N PHE A 2 8.07 15.98 -10.19
CA PHE A 2 7.96 17.40 -9.80
C PHE A 2 8.81 18.40 -10.61
N THR A 3 9.95 17.98 -11.16
CA THR A 3 10.72 18.80 -12.12
C THR A 3 9.94 19.06 -13.40
N LYS A 4 9.26 18.03 -13.93
CA LYS A 4 8.39 18.15 -15.12
C LYS A 4 7.17 19.03 -14.83
N ASP A 5 6.62 18.92 -13.62
CA ASP A 5 5.45 19.71 -13.19
C ASP A 5 5.81 21.15 -12.79
N GLY A 6 7.10 21.55 -12.86
CA GLY A 6 7.56 22.88 -12.45
C GLY A 6 7.35 23.20 -10.96
N ASN A 7 7.18 22.20 -10.09
CA ASN A 7 6.86 22.40 -8.68
C ASN A 7 8.10 22.75 -7.84
N GLN A 8 8.58 23.98 -7.99
CA GLN A 8 9.80 24.48 -7.33
C GLN A 8 9.73 24.38 -5.80
N LYS A 9 8.54 24.55 -5.21
CA LYS A 9 8.36 24.42 -3.75
C LYS A 9 8.65 23.00 -3.27
N MET A 10 8.16 21.99 -3.99
CA MET A 10 8.39 20.59 -3.63
C MET A 10 9.84 20.18 -3.91
N LEU A 11 10.44 20.66 -5.00
CA LEU A 11 11.86 20.39 -5.30
C LEU A 11 12.78 20.89 -4.18
N ARG A 12 12.60 22.15 -3.74
CA ARG A 12 13.35 22.70 -2.59
C ARG A 12 13.12 21.94 -1.29
N LYS A 13 11.96 21.31 -1.11
CA LYS A 13 11.71 20.42 0.03
C LYS A 13 12.52 19.13 -0.14
N LEU A 14 12.39 18.45 -1.27
CA LEU A 14 13.11 17.21 -1.58
C LEU A 14 14.63 17.36 -1.42
N GLU A 15 15.20 18.46 -1.89
CA GLU A 15 16.65 18.75 -1.75
C GLU A 15 17.12 18.80 -0.29
N LYS A 16 16.26 19.22 0.64
CA LYS A 16 16.58 19.28 2.08
C LYS A 16 16.50 17.91 2.77
N TYR A 17 15.79 16.97 2.17
CA TYR A 17 15.61 15.62 2.69
C TYR A 17 16.36 14.64 1.79
N THR A 18 17.68 14.56 1.93
CA THR A 18 18.48 13.48 1.32
C THR A 18 18.09 12.16 1.99
N ILE A 19 17.19 11.41 1.36
CA ILE A 19 16.76 10.09 1.82
C ILE A 19 17.84 9.09 1.41
N ASN A 20 18.87 8.96 2.24
CA ASN A 20 19.89 7.91 2.08
C ASN A 20 19.45 6.60 2.74
N GLU A 21 18.54 6.67 3.71
CA GLU A 21 18.08 5.54 4.50
C GLU A 21 16.56 5.58 4.78
N ILE A 22 15.90 4.45 4.53
CA ILE A 22 14.44 4.24 4.68
C ILE A 22 14.01 4.21 6.16
N ASN A 23 14.91 3.87 7.10
CA ASN A 23 14.58 3.83 8.53
C ASN A 23 14.95 5.12 9.29
N THR A 24 14.75 6.28 8.67
CA THR A 24 14.97 7.57 9.33
C THR A 24 13.65 8.24 9.70
N PRO A 25 13.58 8.98 10.83
CA PRO A 25 12.42 9.83 11.14
C PRO A 25 12.10 10.80 10.00
N SER A 26 13.14 11.32 9.33
CA SER A 26 13.04 12.21 8.18
C SER A 26 12.31 11.56 7.00
N TYR A 27 12.66 10.32 6.65
CA TYR A 27 11.94 9.58 5.60
C TYR A 27 10.47 9.39 5.95
N LYS A 28 10.18 8.94 7.18
CA LYS A 28 8.81 8.70 7.66
C LYS A 28 7.95 9.96 7.63
N ALA A 29 8.51 11.10 8.04
CA ALA A 29 7.81 12.37 8.08
C ALA A 29 7.58 12.96 6.69
N PHE A 30 8.52 12.75 5.76
CA PHE A 30 8.51 13.47 4.50
C PHE A 30 7.88 12.71 3.33
N ARG A 31 7.96 11.38 3.29
CA ARG A 31 7.55 10.60 2.11
C ARG A 31 6.08 10.75 1.71
N ASP A 32 5.19 10.97 2.68
CA ASP A 32 3.74 10.88 2.50
C ASP A 32 3.19 12.00 1.59
N GLU A 33 3.51 13.27 1.90
CA GLU A 33 3.08 14.45 1.14
C GLU A 33 3.42 14.38 -0.38
N PRO A 34 4.67 14.12 -0.80
CA PRO A 34 4.99 14.03 -2.22
C PRO A 34 4.30 12.84 -2.90
N MET A 35 4.17 11.69 -2.24
CA MET A 35 3.53 10.51 -2.82
C MET A 35 2.04 10.73 -3.11
N HIS A 36 1.30 11.32 -2.16
CA HIS A 36 -0.12 11.67 -2.38
C HIS A 36 -0.31 12.74 -3.45
N LYS A 37 0.58 13.74 -3.52
CA LYS A 37 0.53 14.75 -4.58
C LYS A 37 0.66 14.12 -5.97
N LEU A 38 1.55 13.15 -6.12
CA LEU A 38 1.79 12.43 -7.37
C LEU A 38 0.75 11.33 -7.66
N GLY A 39 -0.14 11.02 -6.71
CA GLY A 39 -1.11 9.94 -6.86
C GLY A 39 -0.48 8.55 -6.83
N ILE A 40 0.65 8.41 -6.13
CA ILE A 40 1.39 7.14 -5.97
C ILE A 40 1.44 6.66 -4.51
N GLY A 41 0.61 7.28 -3.66
CA GLY A 41 0.48 6.97 -2.25
C GLY A 41 -0.70 6.05 -1.98
N THR A 42 -1.56 6.42 -1.03
CA THR A 42 -2.71 5.60 -0.61
C THR A 42 -3.70 5.35 -1.75
N THR A 43 -4.19 6.42 -2.37
CA THR A 43 -4.96 6.39 -3.62
C THR A 43 -4.38 7.43 -4.58
N ARG A 44 -4.76 7.39 -5.84
CA ARG A 44 -4.36 8.34 -6.87
C ARG A 44 -4.92 9.76 -6.63
N ASP A 45 -6.14 9.81 -6.14
CA ASP A 45 -6.89 11.06 -5.95
C ASP A 45 -6.69 11.69 -4.57
N MET A 46 -6.28 10.91 -3.54
CA MET A 46 -6.09 11.43 -2.20
C MET A 46 -4.91 12.42 -2.15
N LYS A 47 -5.20 13.64 -1.69
CA LYS A 47 -4.18 14.71 -1.51
C LYS A 47 -3.80 14.96 -0.06
N SER A 48 -4.55 14.42 0.89
CA SER A 48 -4.27 14.55 2.33
C SER A 48 -4.85 13.38 3.09
N VAL A 49 -4.06 12.83 4.01
CA VAL A 49 -4.50 11.81 4.98
C VAL A 49 -5.65 12.31 5.85
N ILE A 50 -5.72 13.62 6.11
CA ILE A 50 -6.80 14.18 6.94
C ILE A 50 -8.14 14.07 6.19
N SER A 51 -8.19 14.54 4.95
CA SER A 51 -9.43 14.49 4.16
C SER A 51 -9.76 13.10 3.66
N GLY A 52 -8.76 12.29 3.29
CA GLY A 52 -8.97 10.99 2.65
C GLY A 52 -9.01 9.78 3.59
N ILE A 53 -8.58 9.91 4.85
CA ILE A 53 -8.63 8.82 5.82
C ILE A 53 -9.27 9.27 7.14
N PHE A 54 -8.77 10.36 7.74
CA PHE A 54 -9.23 10.77 9.07
C PHE A 54 -10.73 11.07 9.09
N TRP A 55 -11.20 11.96 8.22
CA TRP A 55 -12.62 12.29 8.17
C TRP A 55 -13.51 11.12 7.77
N PRO A 56 -13.18 10.30 6.74
CA PRO A 56 -13.93 9.09 6.44
C PRO A 56 -14.08 8.14 7.63
N VAL A 57 -13.01 7.89 8.40
CA VAL A 57 -13.09 7.06 9.63
C VAL A 57 -14.00 7.70 10.67
N MET A 58 -13.93 9.02 10.87
CA MET A 58 -14.74 9.70 11.86
C MET A 58 -16.23 9.79 11.48
N LEU A 59 -16.52 9.86 10.17
CA LEU A 59 -17.87 9.96 9.61
C LEU A 59 -18.54 8.59 9.36
N CYS A 60 -17.77 7.51 9.31
CA CYS A 60 -18.28 6.15 9.17
C CYS A 60 -19.13 5.76 10.39
N ASN A 61 -20.35 5.28 10.16
CA ASN A 61 -21.34 4.97 11.21
C ASN A 61 -21.17 3.53 11.74
N GLU A 62 -20.44 2.72 11.01
CA GLU A 62 -20.14 1.32 11.28
C GLU A 62 -19.09 1.19 12.39
N TYR A 63 -18.32 2.25 12.65
CA TYR A 63 -17.46 2.34 13.82
C TYR A 63 -18.17 2.99 15.00
N SER A 64 -18.13 2.33 16.15
CA SER A 64 -18.47 2.95 17.42
C SER A 64 -17.50 4.09 17.77
N MET A 65 -17.93 4.99 18.67
CA MET A 65 -17.07 6.09 19.15
C MET A 65 -15.77 5.58 19.78
N ARG A 66 -15.81 4.42 20.46
CA ARG A 66 -14.63 3.80 21.06
C ARG A 66 -13.66 3.27 20.00
N GLU A 67 -14.17 2.65 18.94
CA GLU A 67 -13.34 2.14 17.84
C GLU A 67 -12.67 3.28 17.09
N LYS A 68 -13.39 4.38 16.82
CA LYS A 68 -12.80 5.59 16.22
C LYS A 68 -11.58 6.07 16.99
N ILE A 69 -11.65 6.13 18.31
CA ILE A 69 -10.51 6.49 19.18
C ILE A 69 -9.41 5.41 19.10
N ASN A 70 -9.78 4.14 19.13
CA ASN A 70 -8.83 3.02 19.14
C ASN A 70 -8.03 2.91 17.84
N VAL A 71 -8.59 3.26 16.68
CA VAL A 71 -7.85 3.33 15.40
C VAL A 71 -6.61 4.22 15.54
N TRP A 72 -6.77 5.42 16.11
CA TRP A 72 -5.67 6.36 16.28
C TRP A 72 -4.70 5.95 17.38
N ARG A 73 -5.20 5.40 18.49
CA ARG A 73 -4.36 4.83 19.55
C ARG A 73 -3.49 3.69 19.02
N GLY A 74 -4.07 2.80 18.22
CA GLY A 74 -3.37 1.70 17.57
C GLY A 74 -2.29 2.20 16.61
N LYS A 75 -2.62 3.18 15.75
CA LYS A 75 -1.65 3.80 14.84
C LYS A 75 -0.46 4.43 15.59
N LEU A 76 -0.71 5.12 16.70
CA LEU A 76 0.36 5.68 17.53
C LEU A 76 1.20 4.59 18.19
N PHE A 77 0.56 3.54 18.72
CA PHE A 77 1.25 2.41 19.34
C PHE A 77 2.19 1.71 18.36
N THR A 78 1.73 1.36 17.15
CA THR A 78 2.56 0.67 16.15
C THR A 78 3.72 1.52 15.65
N THR A 79 3.50 2.82 15.48
CA THR A 79 4.51 3.74 14.93
C THR A 79 5.54 4.23 15.95
N LYS A 80 5.14 4.44 17.21
CA LYS A 80 6.00 5.03 18.25
C LYS A 80 6.43 4.06 19.34
N THR A 81 5.54 3.17 19.78
CA THR A 81 5.77 2.33 20.97
C THR A 81 6.35 0.97 20.60
N ALA A 82 5.69 0.26 19.68
CA ALA A 82 6.12 -1.09 19.27
C ALA A 82 7.28 -1.07 18.24
N ASN A 83 7.58 0.10 17.65
CA ASN A 83 8.65 0.30 16.66
C ASN A 83 8.68 -0.76 15.53
N LEU A 84 7.49 -1.27 15.13
CA LEU A 84 7.36 -2.36 14.15
C LEU A 84 8.00 -2.02 12.79
N TRP A 85 8.13 -0.74 12.48
CA TRP A 85 8.79 -0.28 11.26
C TRP A 85 10.23 -0.76 11.14
N SER A 86 10.99 -0.76 12.24
CA SER A 86 12.40 -1.14 12.18
C SER A 86 12.56 -2.63 11.85
N GLU A 87 11.69 -3.48 12.39
CA GLU A 87 11.64 -4.90 12.07
C GLU A 87 11.16 -5.16 10.64
N LEU A 88 10.15 -4.40 10.19
CA LEU A 88 9.59 -4.52 8.85
C LEU A 88 10.64 -4.22 7.77
N VAL A 89 11.43 -3.15 7.93
CA VAL A 89 12.42 -2.73 6.91
C VAL A 89 13.60 -3.70 6.77
N VAL A 90 13.96 -4.43 7.82
CA VAL A 90 15.08 -5.39 7.79
C VAL A 90 14.64 -6.83 7.49
N THR A 91 13.34 -7.11 7.56
CA THR A 91 12.83 -8.45 7.32
C THR A 91 12.63 -8.73 5.84
N ASP A 92 13.45 -9.63 5.31
CA ASP A 92 13.31 -10.11 3.94
C ASP A 92 12.43 -11.37 3.87
N LEU A 93 11.19 -11.19 3.42
CA LEU A 93 10.24 -12.30 3.24
C LEU A 93 10.62 -13.22 2.08
N THR A 94 11.40 -12.76 1.10
CA THR A 94 11.81 -13.58 -0.03
C THR A 94 12.73 -14.74 0.40
N ASN A 95 13.46 -14.55 1.50
CA ASN A 95 14.33 -15.54 2.12
C ASN A 95 13.66 -16.32 3.26
N LYS A 96 12.64 -15.75 3.93
CA LYS A 96 11.96 -16.40 5.05
C LYS A 96 10.77 -17.26 4.63
N ILE A 97 10.08 -16.89 3.55
CA ILE A 97 8.83 -17.52 3.12
C ILE A 97 8.92 -17.85 1.63
N GLN A 98 9.49 -18.99 1.28
CA GLN A 98 9.49 -19.46 -0.10
C GLN A 98 8.25 -20.30 -0.46
N LYS A 99 7.51 -20.80 0.54
CA LYS A 99 6.35 -21.66 0.34
C LYS A 99 5.22 -21.35 1.32
N ILE A 100 4.00 -21.31 0.80
CA ILE A 100 2.76 -21.18 1.56
C ILE A 100 1.87 -22.37 1.19
N ASN A 101 1.25 -23.03 2.19
CA ASN A 101 0.46 -24.25 1.99
C ASN A 101 -1.03 -23.98 1.72
N THR A 102 -1.39 -22.72 1.52
CA THR A 102 -2.76 -22.25 1.23
C THR A 102 -2.79 -21.48 -0.08
N PRO A 103 -3.95 -21.30 -0.73
CA PRO A 103 -4.08 -20.38 -1.86
C PRO A 103 -3.59 -18.97 -1.53
N VAL A 104 -2.98 -18.30 -2.51
CA VAL A 104 -2.37 -16.98 -2.35
C VAL A 104 -2.82 -16.04 -3.48
N TYR A 105 -3.33 -14.86 -3.13
CA TYR A 105 -3.78 -13.88 -4.11
C TYR A 105 -3.12 -12.52 -3.82
N PHE A 106 -2.41 -11.98 -4.80
CA PHE A 106 -1.77 -10.67 -4.72
C PHE A 106 -2.60 -9.69 -5.54
N LEU A 107 -3.14 -8.65 -4.89
CA LEU A 107 -3.91 -7.60 -5.53
C LEU A 107 -3.13 -6.30 -5.39
N HIS A 108 -2.60 -5.77 -6.51
CA HIS A 108 -1.60 -4.71 -6.44
C HIS A 108 -1.81 -3.64 -7.50
N GLY A 109 -1.79 -2.37 -7.09
CA GLY A 109 -1.94 -1.23 -7.98
C GLY A 109 -0.61 -0.85 -8.64
N ILE A 110 -0.62 -0.61 -9.95
CA ILE A 110 0.60 -0.27 -10.72
C ILE A 110 1.25 1.04 -10.25
N TYR A 111 0.47 1.92 -9.59
CA TYR A 111 0.95 3.18 -9.05
C TYR A 111 1.28 3.13 -7.55
N ASP A 112 1.26 1.97 -6.91
CA ASP A 112 1.66 1.86 -5.50
C ASP A 112 3.18 2.00 -5.36
N TYR A 113 3.60 3.12 -4.76
CA TYR A 113 5.00 3.36 -4.42
C TYR A 113 5.24 3.27 -2.90
N THR A 114 4.20 2.94 -2.12
CA THR A 114 4.33 2.63 -0.70
C THR A 114 4.89 1.21 -0.51
N THR A 115 4.53 0.30 -1.42
CA THR A 115 5.13 -1.02 -1.60
C THR A 115 5.47 -1.23 -3.07
N SER A 116 6.68 -1.70 -3.37
CA SER A 116 7.13 -1.82 -4.76
C SER A 116 6.36 -2.91 -5.51
N TYR A 117 5.59 -2.50 -6.53
CA TYR A 117 4.91 -3.40 -7.45
C TYR A 117 5.87 -4.43 -8.07
N THR A 118 7.03 -3.98 -8.55
CA THR A 118 8.01 -4.86 -9.21
C THR A 118 8.59 -5.89 -8.24
N LEU A 119 8.96 -5.48 -7.02
CA LEU A 119 9.47 -6.42 -6.01
C LEU A 119 8.39 -7.41 -5.56
N ALA A 120 7.13 -6.97 -5.45
CA ALA A 120 6.01 -7.85 -5.12
C ALA A 120 5.79 -8.90 -6.23
N LYS A 121 5.84 -8.50 -7.50
CA LYS A 121 5.72 -9.40 -8.66
C LYS A 121 6.89 -10.39 -8.71
N ASP A 122 8.12 -9.93 -8.50
CA ASP A 122 9.31 -10.79 -8.46
C ASP A 122 9.22 -11.85 -7.35
N TYR A 123 8.78 -11.45 -6.16
CA TYR A 123 8.56 -12.37 -5.05
C TYR A 123 7.44 -13.37 -5.36
N PHE A 124 6.31 -12.90 -5.91
CA PHE A 124 5.19 -13.75 -6.32
C PHE A 124 5.63 -14.84 -7.30
N THR A 125 6.47 -14.51 -8.29
CA THR A 125 6.98 -15.48 -9.28
C THR A 125 7.73 -16.63 -8.60
N LYS A 126 8.56 -16.32 -7.59
CA LYS A 126 9.37 -17.30 -6.85
C LYS A 126 8.59 -18.07 -5.79
N LEU A 127 7.55 -17.47 -5.23
CA LEU A 127 6.74 -18.05 -4.15
C LEU A 127 6.02 -19.33 -4.59
N GLN A 128 6.12 -20.40 -3.80
CA GLN A 128 5.39 -21.63 -4.03
C GLN A 128 4.07 -21.63 -3.26
N ALA A 129 2.97 -21.94 -3.92
CA ALA A 129 1.66 -22.12 -3.30
C ALA A 129 0.83 -23.14 -4.11
N PRO A 130 -0.12 -23.84 -3.49
CA PRO A 130 -1.00 -24.78 -4.20
C PRO A 130 -1.84 -24.08 -5.29
N LEU A 131 -2.14 -22.80 -5.11
CA LEU A 131 -2.77 -21.92 -6.08
C LEU A 131 -2.24 -20.51 -5.83
N LYS A 132 -1.83 -19.80 -6.88
CA LYS A 132 -1.44 -18.39 -6.76
C LYS A 132 -1.91 -17.54 -7.94
N GLY A 133 -2.53 -16.40 -7.65
CA GLY A 133 -2.96 -15.40 -8.64
C GLY A 133 -2.37 -14.03 -8.30
N PHE A 134 -1.87 -13.32 -9.31
CA PHE A 134 -1.46 -11.93 -9.18
C PHE A 134 -2.35 -11.09 -10.06
N TYR A 135 -2.93 -10.03 -9.52
CA TYR A 135 -3.90 -9.17 -10.17
C TYR A 135 -3.38 -7.74 -10.19
N THR A 136 -3.11 -7.25 -11.39
CA THR A 136 -2.67 -5.87 -11.60
C THR A 136 -3.87 -4.94 -11.67
N PHE A 137 -3.86 -3.90 -10.85
CA PHE A 137 -4.84 -2.83 -10.85
C PHE A 137 -4.23 -1.62 -11.56
N GLU A 138 -4.52 -1.53 -12.86
CA GLU A 138 -3.89 -0.59 -13.80
C GLU A 138 -4.22 0.88 -13.50
N GLN A 139 -5.28 1.13 -12.74
CA GLN A 139 -5.74 2.49 -12.39
C GLN A 139 -5.68 2.76 -10.89
N SER A 140 -4.92 1.96 -10.14
CA SER A 140 -4.85 2.06 -8.68
C SER A 140 -3.44 2.30 -8.15
N ALA A 141 -3.35 2.96 -7.00
CA ALA A 141 -2.18 3.04 -6.15
C ALA A 141 -2.27 1.98 -5.02
N HIS A 142 -1.95 2.35 -3.77
CA HIS A 142 -1.88 1.39 -2.66
C HIS A 142 -3.23 0.83 -2.18
N SER A 143 -4.36 1.31 -2.71
CA SER A 143 -5.69 0.93 -2.23
C SER A 143 -6.64 0.52 -3.36
N PRO A 144 -6.30 -0.55 -4.12
CA PRO A 144 -7.07 -0.97 -5.30
C PRO A 144 -8.53 -1.32 -5.01
N LEU A 145 -8.84 -1.76 -3.79
CA LEU A 145 -10.22 -2.00 -3.33
C LEU A 145 -11.11 -0.76 -3.46
N PHE A 146 -10.56 0.42 -3.17
CA PHE A 146 -11.33 1.68 -3.20
C PHE A 146 -11.29 2.34 -4.58
N GLU A 147 -10.24 2.11 -5.37
CA GLU A 147 -10.04 2.77 -6.66
C GLU A 147 -10.66 2.02 -7.84
N GLU A 148 -10.69 0.69 -7.79
CA GLU A 148 -11.31 -0.17 -8.81
C GLU A 148 -12.22 -1.22 -8.13
N PRO A 149 -13.29 -0.80 -7.42
CA PRO A 149 -14.11 -1.68 -6.58
C PRO A 149 -14.83 -2.77 -7.37
N GLU A 150 -15.24 -2.50 -8.61
CA GLU A 150 -15.92 -3.50 -9.45
C GLU A 150 -14.98 -4.64 -9.84
N LYS A 151 -13.73 -4.32 -10.22
CA LYS A 151 -12.70 -5.32 -10.52
C LYS A 151 -12.37 -6.14 -9.26
N MET A 152 -12.23 -5.48 -8.12
CA MET A 152 -12.00 -6.14 -6.83
C MET A 152 -13.12 -7.11 -6.49
N LYS A 153 -14.38 -6.68 -6.63
CA LYS A 153 -15.56 -7.51 -6.38
C LYS A 153 -15.58 -8.73 -7.30
N GLN A 154 -15.30 -8.55 -8.60
CA GLN A 154 -15.23 -9.65 -9.56
C GLN A 154 -14.18 -10.69 -9.14
N ILE A 155 -12.95 -10.27 -8.84
CA ILE A 155 -11.88 -11.16 -8.40
C ILE A 155 -12.28 -11.92 -7.13
N ILE A 156 -12.89 -11.24 -6.16
CA ILE A 156 -13.34 -11.91 -4.93
C ILE A 156 -14.39 -12.99 -5.25
N GLN A 157 -15.39 -12.67 -6.06
CA GLN A 157 -16.52 -13.56 -6.33
C GLN A 157 -16.15 -14.74 -7.24
N GLU A 158 -15.42 -14.47 -8.31
CA GLU A 158 -15.21 -15.43 -9.41
C GLU A 158 -13.91 -16.22 -9.27
N ASP A 159 -12.91 -15.66 -8.57
CA ASP A 159 -11.61 -16.31 -8.38
C ASP A 159 -11.41 -16.73 -6.92
N ILE A 160 -11.42 -15.79 -5.97
CA ILE A 160 -11.06 -16.09 -4.57
C ILE A 160 -12.06 -17.06 -3.92
N LEU A 161 -13.36 -16.77 -3.97
CA LEU A 161 -14.39 -17.62 -3.37
C LEU A 161 -14.59 -18.94 -4.12
N ALA A 162 -14.29 -18.97 -5.43
CA ALA A 162 -14.36 -20.17 -6.25
C ALA A 162 -13.09 -21.05 -6.14
N GLY A 163 -12.01 -20.55 -5.54
CA GLY A 163 -10.72 -21.24 -5.53
C GLY A 163 -10.09 -21.32 -6.92
N ALA A 164 -10.26 -20.27 -7.74
CA ALA A 164 -9.76 -20.14 -9.10
C ALA A 164 -8.89 -18.88 -9.25
N TYR A 165 -8.37 -18.63 -10.45
CA TYR A 165 -7.54 -17.46 -10.78
C TYR A 165 -7.73 -17.01 -12.23
N ASN A 166 -8.95 -17.11 -12.73
CA ASN A 166 -9.26 -16.91 -14.15
C ASN A 166 -9.00 -15.48 -14.62
N HIS A 167 -9.01 -14.51 -13.70
CA HIS A 167 -8.79 -13.09 -13.96
C HIS A 167 -7.38 -12.63 -13.56
N ALA A 168 -6.51 -13.55 -13.12
CA ALA A 168 -5.13 -13.22 -12.80
C ALA A 168 -4.36 -12.86 -14.07
N ASP A 169 -3.29 -12.07 -13.90
CA ASP A 169 -2.39 -11.76 -15.00
C ASP A 169 -1.81 -13.06 -15.58
N ILE A 170 -1.67 -13.10 -16.91
CA ILE A 170 -1.04 -14.22 -17.61
C ILE A 170 0.42 -14.35 -17.13
N GLN A 171 0.80 -15.57 -16.75
CA GLN A 171 2.17 -15.92 -16.35
C GLN A 171 3.08 -16.15 -17.55
#